data_AF-A0A1B6ILY3-F1
#
_entry.id   AF-A0A1B6ILY3-F1
#
_cell.length_a   1.000
_cell.length_b   1.000
_cell.length_c   1.000
_cell.angle_alpha   90.00
_cell.angle_beta   90.00
_cell.angle_gamma   90.00
#
_symmetry.space_group_name_H-M   'P 1'
#
loop_
_entity.id
_entity.type
_entity.pdbx_description
1 polymer ?
#
loop_
_entity_poly.entity_id
_entity_poly.type
_entity_poly.pdbx_seq_one_letter_code
_entity_poly.pdbx_strand_id
1 'polypeptide(L)'
;SVCLSTMQLCCVLSVRDIQCKEGKQAAERGLSCQSTKFEDSKYCCEACKLGMISGSMAMGCEFQEFSLGETWDETYQTCCTSISSSAPPVTAPISPNTSFTTPSSNKPQKTPQSNENICDLLKGELCAHICIPVGTSSYRCDCEPGFSLMADGKTCQQDKVQNRCEINNPCQQRCTDTGIAIECSCLAGFQLAADNKSCSDLDECALGLHDCGQDQTCQNEVGTFTCQDMPRSTQPPQRQTTQSDYDREPDDEHVNNNTISTRYQEDQCPFGYIFNIRTQLCQDVDECEADLHVCSTGEVCVNMPGG
;
A
#
# COMPACT_ATOMS: atom_id res chain seq x y z
N SER A 1 -45.05 19.59 9.49
CA SER A 1 -43.85 19.20 8.73
C SER A 1 -43.52 17.71 8.82
N VAL A 2 -43.69 17.05 9.97
CA VAL A 2 -43.18 15.69 10.24
C VAL A 2 -43.65 14.59 9.26
N CYS A 3 -44.86 14.67 8.70
CA CYS A 3 -45.39 13.61 7.79
C CYS A 3 -44.69 13.48 6.43
N LEU A 4 -44.06 14.54 5.87
CA LEU A 4 -43.42 14.41 4.56
C LEU A 4 -42.15 13.54 4.65
N SER A 5 -41.35 13.75 5.70
CA SER A 5 -40.10 13.02 5.92
C SER A 5 -40.33 11.54 6.22
N THR A 6 -41.38 11.18 6.97
CA THR A 6 -41.73 9.77 7.22
C THR A 6 -42.27 9.08 5.98
N MET A 7 -43.08 9.75 5.14
CA MET A 7 -43.49 9.16 3.85
C MET A 7 -42.31 8.92 2.91
N GLN A 8 -41.34 9.84 2.84
CA GLN A 8 -40.13 9.62 2.04
C GLN A 8 -39.30 8.44 2.57
N LEU A 9 -39.12 8.33 3.89
CA LEU A 9 -38.37 7.24 4.51
C LEU A 9 -39.00 5.86 4.26
N CYS A 10 -40.33 5.73 4.45
CA CYS A 10 -41.02 4.48 4.13
C CYS A 10 -40.94 4.12 2.64
N CYS A 11 -40.98 5.11 1.75
CA CYS A 11 -40.84 4.89 0.32
C CYS A 11 -39.46 4.33 -0.02
N VAL A 12 -38.37 4.95 0.47
CA VAL A 12 -36.99 4.49 0.24
C VAL A 12 -36.78 3.07 0.75
N LEU A 13 -37.20 2.77 1.99
CA LEU A 13 -37.10 1.41 2.55
C LEU A 13 -37.90 0.39 1.72
N SER A 14 -39.11 0.72 1.28
CA SER A 14 -39.91 -0.19 0.44
C SER A 14 -39.29 -0.44 -0.94
N VAL A 15 -38.62 0.56 -1.52
CA VAL A 15 -37.90 0.42 -2.80
C VAL A 15 -36.67 -0.48 -2.62
N ARG A 16 -35.90 -0.29 -1.55
CA ARG A 16 -34.76 -1.15 -1.21
C ARG A 16 -35.18 -2.61 -1.02
N ASP A 17 -36.26 -2.85 -0.27
CA ASP A 17 -36.79 -4.20 -0.05
C ASP A 17 -37.18 -4.90 -1.36
N ILE A 18 -37.78 -4.18 -2.30
CA ILE A 18 -38.15 -4.71 -3.62
C ILE A 18 -36.89 -5.05 -4.42
N GLN A 19 -35.92 -4.12 -4.50
CA GLN A 19 -34.67 -4.32 -5.23
C GLN A 19 -33.82 -5.47 -4.65
N CYS A 20 -33.79 -5.59 -3.33
CA CYS A 20 -33.11 -6.68 -2.64
C CYS A 20 -33.75 -8.04 -2.93
N LYS A 21 -35.09 -8.11 -2.96
CA LYS A 21 -35.84 -9.32 -3.37
C LYS A 21 -35.57 -9.70 -4.83
N GLU A 22 -35.47 -8.73 -5.74
CA GLU A 22 -35.08 -8.98 -7.14
C GLU A 22 -33.65 -9.54 -7.23
N GLY A 23 -32.71 -8.95 -6.47
CA GLY A 23 -31.32 -9.41 -6.41
C GLY A 23 -31.19 -10.83 -5.88
N LYS A 24 -31.89 -11.15 -4.79
CA LYS A 24 -31.99 -12.50 -4.23
C LYS A 24 -32.55 -13.50 -5.24
N GLN A 25 -33.64 -13.17 -5.94
CA GLN A 25 -34.20 -14.04 -6.97
C GLN A 25 -33.25 -14.24 -8.16
N ALA A 26 -32.44 -13.24 -8.52
CA ALA A 26 -31.42 -13.39 -9.55
C ALA A 26 -30.32 -14.37 -9.12
N ALA A 27 -29.88 -14.31 -7.86
CA ALA A 27 -28.94 -15.26 -7.27
C ALA A 27 -29.50 -16.69 -7.26
N GLU A 28 -30.72 -16.89 -6.75
CA GLU A 28 -31.40 -18.20 -6.71
C GLU A 28 -31.60 -18.82 -8.11
N ARG A 29 -31.72 -17.98 -9.16
CA ARG A 29 -31.81 -18.42 -10.57
C ARG A 29 -30.45 -18.62 -11.24
N GLY A 30 -29.34 -18.43 -10.53
CA GLY A 30 -27.98 -18.56 -11.07
C GLY A 30 -27.54 -17.45 -12.04
N LEU A 31 -28.26 -16.33 -12.11
CA LEU A 31 -27.93 -15.20 -12.97
C LEU A 31 -26.72 -14.41 -12.44
N SER A 32 -26.04 -13.61 -13.28
CA SER A 32 -24.97 -12.73 -12.82
C SER A 32 -25.53 -11.58 -11.97
N CYS A 33 -24.77 -11.13 -10.95
CA CYS A 33 -25.16 -10.02 -10.09
C CYS A 33 -24.84 -8.65 -10.74
N GLN A 34 -25.18 -8.50 -12.02
CA GLN A 34 -24.92 -7.28 -12.78
C GLN A 34 -26.18 -6.40 -12.80
N SER A 35 -26.20 -5.40 -11.91
CA SER A 35 -27.19 -4.33 -11.93
C SER A 35 -26.71 -3.17 -12.80
N THR A 36 -27.59 -2.61 -13.63
CA THR A 36 -27.33 -1.41 -14.44
C THR A 36 -28.06 -0.16 -13.93
N LYS A 37 -28.74 -0.23 -12.78
CA LYS A 37 -29.52 0.89 -12.24
C LYS A 37 -29.53 1.10 -10.72
N PHE A 38 -29.30 0.07 -9.89
CA PHE A 38 -29.39 0.19 -8.43
C PHE A 38 -28.42 -0.74 -7.69
N GLU A 39 -27.74 -0.22 -6.66
CA GLU A 39 -26.71 -0.94 -5.90
C GLU A 39 -27.28 -2.02 -4.96
N ASP A 40 -28.37 -1.75 -4.25
CA ASP A 40 -28.99 -2.68 -3.29
C ASP A 40 -29.31 -4.06 -3.90
N SER A 41 -29.77 -4.09 -5.15
CA SER A 41 -30.06 -5.32 -5.87
C SER A 41 -28.81 -6.15 -6.16
N LYS A 42 -27.68 -5.49 -6.47
CA LYS A 42 -26.39 -6.14 -6.66
C LYS A 42 -25.91 -6.75 -5.33
N TYR A 43 -25.90 -5.97 -4.25
CA TYR A 43 -25.41 -6.45 -2.96
C TYR A 43 -26.24 -7.60 -2.38
N CYS A 44 -27.58 -7.55 -2.48
CA CYS A 44 -28.41 -8.69 -2.06
C CYS A 44 -28.23 -9.94 -2.95
N CYS A 45 -27.93 -9.78 -4.24
CA CYS A 45 -27.56 -10.90 -5.10
C CYS A 45 -26.22 -11.54 -4.67
N GLU A 46 -25.20 -10.72 -4.40
CA GLU A 46 -23.87 -11.18 -3.96
C GLU A 46 -23.95 -11.84 -2.58
N ALA A 47 -24.65 -11.24 -1.61
CA ALA A 47 -24.88 -11.80 -0.28
C ALA A 47 -25.64 -13.14 -0.32
N CYS A 48 -26.68 -13.26 -1.16
CA CYS A 48 -27.39 -14.53 -1.31
C CYS A 48 -26.51 -15.63 -1.93
N LYS A 49 -25.67 -15.30 -2.93
CA LYS A 49 -24.71 -16.26 -3.50
C LYS A 49 -23.69 -16.74 -2.49
N LEU A 50 -23.11 -15.83 -1.70
CA LEU A 50 -22.24 -16.19 -0.58
C LEU A 50 -22.95 -17.11 0.41
N GLY A 51 -24.21 -16.81 0.74
CA GLY A 51 -25.06 -17.66 1.59
C GLY A 51 -25.18 -19.09 1.05
N MET A 52 -25.56 -19.24 -0.22
CA MET A 52 -25.69 -20.57 -0.84
C MET A 52 -24.37 -21.35 -0.88
N ILE A 53 -23.24 -20.66 -1.12
CA ILE A 53 -21.90 -21.28 -1.09
C ILE A 53 -21.59 -21.79 0.33
N SER A 54 -21.67 -20.94 1.35
CA SER A 54 -21.42 -21.32 2.75
C SER A 54 -22.34 -22.47 3.22
N GLY A 55 -23.62 -22.41 2.84
CA GLY A 55 -24.61 -23.44 3.15
C GLY A 55 -24.30 -24.79 2.48
N SER A 56 -23.73 -24.77 1.26
CA SER A 56 -23.27 -25.98 0.55
C SER A 56 -21.96 -26.56 1.11
N MET A 57 -21.10 -25.72 1.70
CA MET A 57 -19.83 -26.13 2.30
C MET A 57 -19.96 -26.58 3.77
N ALA A 58 -21.20 -26.60 4.31
CA ALA A 58 -21.51 -26.97 5.69
C ALA A 58 -20.73 -26.17 6.76
N MET A 59 -20.26 -24.97 6.44
CA MET A 59 -19.44 -24.13 7.33
C MET A 59 -20.24 -23.42 8.44
N GLY A 60 -21.54 -23.65 8.51
CA GLY A 60 -22.46 -22.93 9.39
C GLY A 60 -22.97 -21.62 8.76
N CYS A 61 -24.14 -21.17 9.21
CA CYS A 61 -24.83 -19.97 8.69
C CYS A 61 -24.81 -18.79 9.68
N GLU A 62 -23.83 -18.75 10.59
CA GLU A 62 -23.74 -17.78 11.68
C GLU A 62 -22.35 -17.12 11.67
N PHE A 63 -22.32 -15.79 11.60
CA PHE A 63 -21.08 -15.00 11.68
C PHE A 63 -20.95 -14.39 13.08
N GLN A 64 -19.79 -14.56 13.72
CA GLN A 64 -19.51 -13.96 15.03
C GLN A 64 -18.50 -12.80 15.00
N GLU A 65 -17.80 -12.58 13.87
CA GLU A 65 -16.75 -11.54 13.77
C GLU A 65 -17.05 -10.40 12.78
N PHE A 66 -18.01 -10.54 11.86
CA PHE A 66 -18.36 -9.48 10.91
C PHE A 66 -19.86 -9.46 10.56
N SER A 67 -20.33 -8.30 10.12
CA SER A 67 -21.70 -8.03 9.66
C SER A 67 -21.61 -7.25 8.36
N LEU A 68 -22.36 -7.69 7.35
CA LEU A 68 -22.49 -7.01 6.06
C LEU A 68 -23.48 -5.84 6.17
N GLY A 69 -24.42 -5.90 7.13
CA GLY A 69 -25.49 -4.92 7.34
C GLY A 69 -26.85 -5.62 7.35
N GLU A 70 -27.82 -5.12 8.12
CA GLU A 70 -29.03 -5.87 8.51
C GLU A 70 -29.76 -6.57 7.34
N THR A 71 -29.97 -5.87 6.22
CA THR A 71 -30.65 -6.43 5.03
C THR A 71 -29.84 -7.48 4.28
N TRP A 72 -28.52 -7.41 4.33
CA TRP A 72 -27.62 -8.35 3.63
C TRP A 72 -27.32 -9.56 4.50
N ASP A 73 -27.21 -9.38 5.81
CA ASP A 73 -27.06 -10.46 6.79
C ASP A 73 -28.32 -11.36 6.80
N GLU A 74 -29.54 -10.79 6.79
CA GLU A 74 -30.79 -11.55 6.65
C GLU A 74 -30.85 -12.33 5.32
N THR A 75 -30.46 -11.67 4.23
CA THR A 75 -30.44 -12.26 2.89
C THR A 75 -29.47 -13.43 2.79
N TYR A 76 -28.24 -13.26 3.31
CA TYR A 76 -27.23 -14.32 3.43
C TYR A 76 -27.76 -15.49 4.26
N GLN A 77 -28.27 -15.23 5.47
CA GLN A 77 -28.72 -16.27 6.39
C GLN A 77 -29.87 -17.09 5.80
N THR A 78 -30.80 -16.43 5.11
CA THR A 78 -31.91 -17.10 4.42
C THR A 78 -31.42 -17.97 3.26
N CYS A 79 -30.45 -17.51 2.47
CA CYS A 79 -29.89 -18.27 1.34
C CYS A 79 -28.91 -19.38 1.78
N CYS A 80 -28.30 -19.27 2.97
CA CYS A 80 -27.48 -20.32 3.55
C CYS A 80 -28.33 -21.46 4.11
N THR A 81 -29.32 -21.13 4.93
CA THR A 81 -30.19 -22.12 5.58
C THR A 81 -31.10 -22.87 4.60
N SER A 82 -31.49 -22.26 3.47
CA SER A 82 -32.24 -22.94 2.41
C SER A 82 -31.44 -24.08 1.75
N ILE A 83 -30.13 -23.91 1.56
CA ILE A 83 -29.25 -24.94 1.00
C ILE A 83 -28.89 -25.99 2.04
N SER A 84 -28.55 -25.60 3.28
CA SER A 84 -28.23 -26.56 4.34
C SER A 84 -29.39 -27.48 4.71
N SER A 85 -30.64 -27.07 4.45
CA SER A 85 -31.84 -27.90 4.61
C SER A 85 -32.05 -28.97 3.53
N SER A 86 -31.23 -28.97 2.46
CA SER A 86 -31.37 -29.86 1.30
C SER A 86 -30.38 -31.04 1.26
N ALA A 87 -29.39 -31.06 2.16
CA ALA A 87 -28.45 -32.17 2.27
C ALA A 87 -29.06 -33.35 3.07
N PRO A 88 -28.93 -34.61 2.61
CA PRO A 88 -29.34 -35.75 3.42
C PRO A 88 -28.44 -35.89 4.66
N PRO A 89 -28.95 -36.34 5.81
CA PRO A 89 -28.14 -36.54 7.00
C PRO A 89 -27.13 -37.66 6.76
N VAL A 90 -25.84 -37.33 6.75
CA VAL A 90 -24.77 -38.32 6.63
C VAL A 90 -24.62 -39.06 7.97
N THR A 91 -25.19 -40.26 8.04
CA THR A 91 -25.14 -41.10 9.23
C THR A 91 -23.71 -41.58 9.52
N ALA A 92 -23.15 -41.16 10.66
CA ALA A 92 -22.01 -41.79 11.29
C ALA A 92 -22.34 -42.05 12.78
N PRO A 93 -22.22 -43.28 13.30
CA PRO A 93 -22.75 -43.61 14.63
C PRO A 93 -21.68 -43.69 15.75
N ILE A 94 -22.20 -43.69 16.99
CA ILE A 94 -21.61 -44.13 18.27
C ILE A 94 -20.85 -43.07 19.11
N SER A 95 -21.62 -42.54 20.08
CA SER A 95 -21.28 -41.81 21.33
C SER A 95 -20.47 -42.70 22.35
N PRO A 96 -20.24 -42.37 23.65
CA PRO A 96 -20.77 -41.29 24.52
C PRO A 96 -19.64 -40.53 25.29
N ASN A 97 -19.84 -39.63 26.28
CA ASN A 97 -20.98 -39.37 27.16
C ASN A 97 -20.78 -38.01 27.89
N THR A 98 -21.81 -37.15 28.00
CA THR A 98 -22.06 -36.29 29.18
C THR A 98 -23.41 -35.57 29.06
N SER A 99 -24.43 -36.23 29.60
CA SER A 99 -25.51 -35.67 30.42
C SER A 99 -26.01 -34.23 30.16
N PHE A 100 -27.18 -34.14 29.52
CA PHE A 100 -28.05 -32.97 29.63
C PHE A 100 -28.60 -32.82 31.06
N THR A 101 -28.60 -31.60 31.58
CA THR A 101 -29.62 -31.13 32.55
C THR A 101 -30.20 -29.82 32.04
N THR A 102 -31.50 -29.80 31.81
CA THR A 102 -32.26 -28.60 31.47
C THR A 102 -32.46 -27.73 32.72
N PRO A 103 -32.40 -26.41 32.56
CA PRO A 103 -33.58 -25.59 32.84
C PRO A 103 -34.04 -24.91 31.55
N SER A 104 -35.27 -25.16 31.11
CA SER A 104 -36.48 -24.44 31.54
C SER A 104 -36.54 -23.02 30.99
N SER A 105 -37.48 -22.82 30.08
CA SER A 105 -37.72 -21.57 29.35
C SER A 105 -37.97 -20.39 30.28
N ASN A 106 -37.02 -19.45 30.30
CA ASN A 106 -37.27 -18.03 30.57
C ASN A 106 -36.10 -17.20 30.03
N LYS A 107 -35.90 -17.21 28.70
CA LYS A 107 -35.29 -16.04 28.05
C LYS A 107 -36.24 -14.87 28.36
N PRO A 108 -35.78 -13.76 28.96
CA PRO A 108 -36.66 -12.62 29.18
C PRO A 108 -37.31 -12.25 27.85
N GLN A 109 -38.64 -12.21 27.84
CA GLN A 109 -39.40 -11.65 26.75
C GLN A 109 -38.97 -10.18 26.67
N LYS A 110 -37.99 -9.88 25.81
CA LYS A 110 -37.55 -8.50 25.56
C LYS A 110 -38.74 -7.85 24.87
N THR A 111 -39.55 -7.18 25.67
CA THR A 111 -40.64 -6.31 25.26
C THR A 111 -40.16 -5.46 24.09
N PRO A 112 -40.98 -5.27 23.03
CA PRO A 112 -40.64 -4.37 21.94
C PRO A 112 -40.67 -2.92 22.44
N GLN A 113 -39.59 -2.52 23.09
CA GLN A 113 -39.19 -1.15 23.30
C GLN A 113 -38.02 -0.90 22.36
N SER A 114 -38.38 -0.57 21.13
CA SER A 114 -37.49 -0.01 20.14
C SER A 114 -37.02 1.38 20.59
N ASN A 115 -36.00 1.39 21.45
CA ASN A 115 -35.02 2.47 21.46
C ASN A 115 -34.13 2.32 20.21
N GLU A 116 -34.76 2.27 19.04
CA GLU A 116 -34.11 2.18 17.73
C GLU A 116 -33.50 3.55 17.45
N ASN A 117 -32.22 3.68 17.78
CA ASN A 117 -31.42 4.83 17.42
C ASN A 117 -31.31 4.89 15.89
N ILE A 118 -31.59 6.07 15.34
CA ILE A 118 -31.61 6.33 13.90
C ILE A 118 -30.29 5.99 13.19
N CYS A 119 -29.15 6.04 13.89
CA CYS A 119 -27.85 5.61 13.38
C CYS A 119 -27.72 4.09 13.18
N ASP A 120 -28.42 3.28 13.98
CA ASP A 120 -28.39 1.82 13.86
C ASP A 120 -29.32 1.38 12.71
N LEU A 121 -30.49 2.02 12.60
CA LEU A 121 -31.49 1.79 11.53
C LEU A 121 -31.00 2.20 10.12
N LEU A 122 -30.08 3.17 10.03
CA LEU A 122 -29.58 3.75 8.78
C LEU A 122 -28.04 3.84 8.79
N LYS A 123 -27.39 2.75 9.20
CA LYS A 123 -25.93 2.62 9.28
C LYS A 123 -25.29 2.88 7.91
N GLY A 124 -24.36 3.84 7.84
CA GLY A 124 -23.66 4.25 6.61
C GLY A 124 -24.39 5.28 5.74
N GLU A 125 -25.71 5.42 5.86
CA GLU A 125 -26.54 6.28 5.00
C GLU A 125 -26.69 7.73 5.52
N LEU A 126 -26.42 7.96 6.80
CA LEU A 126 -26.68 9.25 7.45
C LEU A 126 -25.48 10.21 7.42
N CYS A 127 -24.27 9.66 7.54
CA CYS A 127 -23.01 10.36 7.78
C CYS A 127 -21.88 9.65 7.03
N ALA A 128 -20.91 10.38 6.50
CA ALA A 128 -19.81 9.79 5.73
C ALA A 128 -18.87 8.91 6.58
N HIS A 129 -18.61 9.29 7.84
CA HIS A 129 -17.78 8.52 8.78
C HIS A 129 -18.59 8.08 10.01
N ILE A 130 -18.82 8.97 10.98
CA ILE A 130 -19.41 8.61 12.28
C ILE A 130 -20.80 9.22 12.42
N CYS A 131 -21.80 8.39 12.77
CA CYS A 131 -23.15 8.84 13.15
C CYS A 131 -23.31 8.79 14.67
N ILE A 132 -23.68 9.91 15.30
CA ILE A 132 -23.89 9.99 16.74
C ILE A 132 -25.36 10.33 17.05
N PRO A 133 -26.08 9.50 17.83
CA PRO A 133 -27.44 9.82 18.28
C PRO A 133 -27.51 11.13 19.06
N VAL A 134 -28.61 11.86 18.85
CA VAL A 134 -29.01 13.02 19.66
C VAL A 134 -30.47 12.84 20.05
N GLY A 135 -30.70 12.28 21.24
CA GLY A 135 -32.05 11.87 21.68
C GLY A 135 -32.55 10.64 20.92
N THR A 136 -33.87 10.49 20.82
CA THR A 136 -34.52 9.27 20.29
C THR A 136 -34.86 9.31 18.80
N SER A 137 -34.72 10.46 18.13
CA SER A 137 -35.13 10.62 16.72
C SER A 137 -34.29 11.64 15.93
N SER A 138 -33.10 11.96 16.42
CA SER A 138 -32.17 12.88 15.76
C SER A 138 -30.75 12.33 15.88
N TYR A 139 -29.86 12.82 15.01
CA TYR A 139 -28.45 12.48 14.96
C TYR A 139 -27.64 13.72 14.63
N ARG A 140 -26.34 13.64 14.85
CA ARG A 140 -25.35 14.50 14.20
C ARG A 140 -24.25 13.62 13.63
N CYS A 141 -23.58 14.09 12.60
CA CYS A 141 -22.38 13.44 12.10
C CYS A 141 -21.16 13.96 12.84
N ASP A 142 -20.14 13.11 12.91
CA ASP A 142 -18.81 13.42 13.40
C ASP A 142 -17.78 12.77 12.45
N CYS A 143 -16.55 13.25 12.49
CA CYS A 143 -15.50 12.82 11.57
C CYS A 143 -14.35 12.13 12.30
N GLU A 144 -13.65 11.25 11.60
CA GLU A 144 -12.46 10.61 12.14
C GLU A 144 -11.28 11.61 12.25
N PRO A 145 -10.27 11.34 13.09
CA PRO A 145 -9.13 12.22 13.26
C PRO A 145 -8.45 12.57 11.92
N GLY A 146 -8.22 13.86 11.68
CA GLY A 146 -7.68 14.37 10.41
C GLY A 146 -8.74 14.65 9.33
N PHE A 147 -10.03 14.65 9.69
CA PHE A 147 -11.13 15.07 8.83
C PHE A 147 -12.03 16.10 9.55
N SER A 148 -12.42 17.15 8.85
CA SER A 148 -13.39 18.15 9.31
C SER A 148 -14.77 17.93 8.70
N LEU A 149 -15.82 18.13 9.49
CA LEU A 149 -17.20 18.06 9.03
C LEU A 149 -17.51 19.26 8.11
N MET A 150 -18.00 18.97 6.90
CA MET A 150 -18.36 19.97 5.90
C MET A 150 -19.65 20.71 6.27
N ALA A 151 -19.92 21.81 5.56
CA ALA A 151 -21.08 22.67 5.81
C ALA A 151 -22.45 22.00 5.57
N ASP A 152 -22.49 20.82 4.96
CA ASP A 152 -23.69 19.99 4.83
C ASP A 152 -24.04 19.22 6.12
N GLY A 153 -23.15 19.21 7.11
CA GLY A 153 -23.29 18.49 8.37
C GLY A 153 -23.22 16.97 8.25
N LYS A 154 -22.71 16.44 7.13
CA LYS A 154 -22.70 15.00 6.81
C LYS A 154 -21.41 14.48 6.21
N THR A 155 -20.80 15.25 5.30
CA THR A 155 -19.60 14.84 4.59
C THR A 155 -18.37 15.22 5.42
N CYS A 156 -17.38 14.35 5.47
CA CYS A 156 -16.10 14.61 6.10
C CYS A 156 -15.08 14.94 5.01
N GLN A 157 -14.48 16.13 5.07
CA GLN A 157 -13.36 16.52 4.22
C GLN A 157 -12.06 16.22 4.96
N GLN A 158 -11.12 15.52 4.32
CA GLN A 158 -9.80 15.36 4.90
C GLN A 158 -9.16 16.73 5.11
N ASP A 159 -8.75 17.00 6.34
CA ASP A 159 -7.98 18.20 6.64
C ASP A 159 -6.66 18.14 5.87
N LYS A 160 -6.22 19.29 5.38
CA LYS A 160 -4.87 19.38 4.81
C LYS A 160 -3.88 19.06 5.93
N VAL A 161 -3.30 17.86 5.90
CA VAL A 161 -2.18 17.47 6.75
C VAL A 161 -1.03 18.39 6.40
N GLN A 162 -0.93 19.51 7.14
CA GLN A 162 0.07 20.52 6.84
C GLN A 162 1.43 19.96 7.20
N ASN A 163 2.33 19.95 6.21
CA ASN A 163 3.60 19.27 6.30
C ASN A 163 4.39 19.78 7.52
N ARG A 164 4.68 18.88 8.46
CA ARG A 164 5.32 19.23 9.73
C ARG A 164 6.75 19.77 9.53
N CYS A 165 7.41 19.40 8.43
CA CYS A 165 8.68 19.98 8.01
C CYS A 165 8.57 21.47 7.62
N GLU A 166 7.42 21.93 7.11
CA GLU A 166 7.21 23.34 6.74
C GLU A 166 6.90 24.23 7.96
N ILE A 167 6.29 23.67 9.01
CA ILE A 167 5.91 24.41 10.22
C ILE A 167 7.12 24.62 11.15
N ASN A 168 7.88 23.55 11.41
CA ASN A 168 9.09 23.56 12.24
C ASN A 168 9.94 22.35 11.85
N ASN A 169 10.83 22.50 10.86
CA ASN A 169 11.74 21.44 10.43
C ASN A 169 12.56 20.91 11.64
N PRO A 170 12.36 19.65 12.07
CA PRO A 170 13.06 19.08 13.22
C PRO A 170 14.37 18.37 12.85
N CYS A 171 14.73 18.35 11.57
CA CYS A 171 15.90 17.67 11.01
C CYS A 171 16.99 18.69 10.65
N GLN A 172 18.26 18.29 10.75
CA GLN A 172 19.39 19.18 10.41
C GLN A 172 19.52 19.42 8.89
N GLN A 173 19.19 18.42 8.06
CA GLN A 173 19.37 18.48 6.61
C GLN A 173 18.05 18.21 5.86
N ARG A 174 17.73 16.95 5.54
CA ARG A 174 16.48 16.61 4.83
C ARG A 174 15.40 16.16 5.82
N CYS A 175 14.18 16.61 5.60
CA CYS A 175 12.99 16.25 6.37
C CYS A 175 11.91 15.76 5.42
N THR A 176 11.34 14.59 5.72
CA THR A 176 10.21 14.00 5.00
C THR A 176 9.08 13.77 6.00
N ASP A 177 7.88 14.28 5.69
CA ASP A 177 6.67 14.00 6.45
C ASP A 177 5.89 12.88 5.74
N THR A 178 5.74 11.73 6.39
CA THR A 178 5.03 10.56 5.83
C THR A 178 3.52 10.57 6.15
N GLY A 179 3.01 11.67 6.70
CA GLY A 179 1.66 11.77 7.28
C GLY A 179 1.53 11.07 8.64
N ILE A 180 2.27 9.97 8.84
CA ILE A 180 2.35 9.24 10.12
C ILE A 180 3.46 9.83 10.99
N ALA A 181 4.70 9.82 10.50
CA ALA A 181 5.89 10.28 11.21
C ALA A 181 6.66 11.37 10.44
N ILE A 182 7.67 11.94 11.10
CA ILE A 182 8.69 12.77 10.44
C ILE A 182 9.97 11.95 10.39
N GLU A 183 10.52 11.79 9.20
CA GLU A 183 11.75 11.04 8.94
C GLU A 183 12.83 12.01 8.49
N CYS A 184 13.96 11.99 9.21
CA CYS A 184 15.12 12.80 8.87
C CYS A 184 16.11 11.97 8.05
N SER A 185 16.70 12.58 7.03
CA SER A 185 17.80 11.99 6.26
C SER A 185 18.89 13.03 6.00
N CYS A 186 20.08 12.54 5.68
CA CYS A 186 21.24 13.37 5.42
C CYS A 186 21.53 13.47 3.92
N LEU A 187 22.34 14.44 3.55
CA LEU A 187 22.93 14.59 2.22
C LEU A 187 24.03 13.53 2.03
N ALA A 188 24.47 13.33 0.79
CA ALA A 188 25.67 12.53 0.50
C ALA A 188 26.89 13.11 1.25
N GLY A 189 27.81 12.24 1.70
CA GLY A 189 28.93 12.61 2.58
C GLY A 189 28.56 12.75 4.07
N PHE A 190 27.31 12.44 4.47
CA PHE A 190 26.88 12.52 5.87
C PHE A 190 26.09 11.27 6.31
N GLN A 191 26.20 10.93 7.59
CA GLN A 191 25.45 9.88 8.26
C GLN A 191 24.49 10.47 9.29
N LEU A 192 23.30 9.87 9.40
CA LEU A 192 22.31 10.23 10.41
C LEU A 192 22.81 9.79 11.79
N ALA A 193 22.87 10.73 12.73
CA ALA A 193 23.30 10.50 14.09
C ALA A 193 22.25 9.71 14.90
N ALA A 194 22.66 9.18 16.06
CA ALA A 194 21.81 8.37 16.94
C ALA A 194 20.59 9.09 17.54
N ASP A 195 20.46 10.42 17.36
CA ASP A 195 19.27 11.19 17.71
C ASP A 195 18.18 11.17 16.60
N ASN A 196 18.46 10.52 15.46
CA ASN A 196 17.65 10.47 14.24
C ASN A 196 17.29 11.86 13.68
N LYS A 197 18.12 12.87 13.90
CA LYS A 197 17.86 14.27 13.48
C LYS A 197 19.08 15.00 12.97
N SER A 198 20.21 14.81 13.64
CA SER A 198 21.49 15.43 13.31
C SER A 198 22.22 14.61 12.26
N CYS A 199 23.06 15.27 11.47
CA CYS A 199 23.88 14.66 10.42
C CYS A 199 25.35 14.91 10.75
N SER A 200 26.09 13.84 11.00
CA SER A 200 27.54 13.86 11.16
C SER A 200 28.23 13.59 9.84
N ASP A 201 29.37 14.23 9.63
CA ASP A 201 30.28 13.96 8.53
C ASP A 201 30.67 12.48 8.43
N LEU A 202 30.76 11.93 7.21
CA LEU A 202 31.30 10.60 6.97
C LEU A 202 32.78 10.72 6.60
N ASP A 203 33.67 10.36 7.52
CA ASP A 203 35.11 10.36 7.25
C ASP A 203 35.49 9.24 6.26
N GLU A 204 35.43 9.53 4.95
CA GLU A 204 35.70 8.54 3.91
C GLU A 204 37.16 8.09 3.91
N CYS A 205 38.07 8.91 4.47
CA CYS A 205 39.46 8.56 4.66
C CYS A 205 39.65 7.51 5.77
N ALA A 206 39.01 7.71 6.93
CA ALA A 206 39.06 6.76 8.05
C ALA A 206 38.29 5.46 7.77
N LEU A 207 37.21 5.54 6.97
CA LEU A 207 36.42 4.38 6.56
C LEU A 207 37.00 3.63 5.35
N GLY A 208 37.98 4.21 4.65
CA GLY A 208 38.56 3.62 3.43
C GLY A 208 37.58 3.59 2.25
N LEU A 209 36.64 4.54 2.21
CA LEU A 209 35.63 4.70 1.14
C LEU A 209 36.09 5.67 0.04
N HIS A 210 37.30 6.21 0.16
CA HIS A 210 37.89 7.14 -0.79
C HIS A 210 38.39 6.45 -2.08
N ASP A 211 38.38 7.20 -3.20
CA ASP A 211 38.89 6.73 -4.50
C ASP A 211 40.34 7.18 -4.82
N CYS A 212 41.08 7.71 -3.83
CA CYS A 212 42.43 8.22 -4.04
C CYS A 212 43.40 7.17 -4.61
N GLY A 213 44.27 7.58 -5.54
CA GLY A 213 45.27 6.72 -6.16
C GLY A 213 46.40 6.29 -5.21
N GLN A 214 47.20 5.29 -5.61
CA GLN A 214 48.26 4.72 -4.76
C GLN A 214 49.35 5.72 -4.34
N ASP A 215 49.60 6.76 -5.15
CA ASP A 215 50.55 7.84 -4.87
C ASP A 215 49.88 9.08 -4.21
N GLN A 216 48.65 8.93 -3.68
CA GLN A 216 47.86 10.02 -3.11
C GLN A 216 47.50 9.76 -1.64
N THR A 217 47.41 10.85 -0.86
CA THR A 217 46.92 10.86 0.51
C THR A 217 45.48 11.37 0.52
N CYS A 218 44.57 10.65 1.18
CA CYS A 218 43.22 11.10 1.43
C CYS A 218 43.21 12.16 2.56
N GLN A 219 42.52 13.28 2.35
CA GLN A 219 42.18 14.27 3.37
C GLN A 219 40.65 14.37 3.47
N ASN A 220 40.13 14.21 4.68
CA ASN A 220 38.70 14.34 4.94
C ASN A 220 38.30 15.81 5.01
N GLU A 221 37.17 16.16 4.39
CA GLU A 221 36.55 17.48 4.41
C GLU A 221 35.04 17.34 4.72
N VAL A 222 34.35 18.44 5.03
CA VAL A 222 32.97 18.34 5.50
C VAL A 222 32.02 18.03 4.34
N GLY A 223 31.52 16.79 4.29
CA GLY A 223 30.64 16.23 3.27
C GLY A 223 31.33 15.67 2.03
N THR A 224 32.66 15.52 2.04
CA THR A 224 33.47 14.99 0.93
C THR A 224 34.91 14.74 1.36
N PHE A 225 35.67 13.94 0.61
CA PHE A 225 37.12 13.85 0.73
C PHE A 225 37.84 14.59 -0.41
N THR A 226 39.11 14.93 -0.21
CA THR A 226 40.04 15.32 -1.28
C THR A 226 41.27 14.40 -1.31
N CYS A 227 41.82 14.19 -2.50
CA CYS A 227 43.02 13.39 -2.72
C CYS A 227 44.20 14.30 -3.09
N GLN A 228 45.28 14.25 -2.31
CA GLN A 228 46.46 15.06 -2.53
C GLN A 228 47.64 14.18 -2.93
N ASP A 229 48.29 14.51 -4.05
CA ASP A 229 49.50 13.81 -4.48
C ASP A 229 50.57 13.85 -3.40
N MET A 230 51.15 12.70 -3.06
CA MET A 230 52.30 12.67 -2.17
C MET A 230 53.45 13.48 -2.81
N PRO A 231 54.06 14.43 -2.08
CA PRO A 231 55.12 15.26 -2.66
C PRO A 231 56.27 14.36 -3.09
N ARG A 232 56.50 14.24 -4.41
CA ARG A 232 57.64 13.51 -4.96
C ARG A 232 58.90 14.00 -4.26
N SER A 233 59.60 13.08 -3.61
CA SER A 233 60.92 13.35 -3.04
C SER A 233 61.84 13.82 -4.16
N THR A 234 62.10 15.12 -4.21
CA THR A 234 62.97 15.76 -5.20
C THR A 234 64.41 15.42 -4.87
N GLN A 235 64.81 14.20 -5.23
CA GLN A 235 66.23 13.88 -5.32
C GLN A 235 66.89 14.89 -6.29
N PRO A 236 68.08 15.43 -5.96
CA PRO A 236 68.74 16.43 -6.78
C PRO A 236 69.06 15.86 -8.18
N PRO A 237 69.06 16.71 -9.22
CA PRO A 237 69.11 16.26 -10.60
C PRO A 237 70.41 15.51 -10.91
N GLN A 238 70.29 14.21 -11.16
CA GLN A 238 71.37 13.41 -11.72
C GLN A 238 71.58 13.82 -13.19
N ARG A 239 72.82 14.15 -13.56
CA ARG A 239 73.19 14.51 -14.93
C ARG A 239 72.83 13.38 -15.89
N GLN A 240 71.95 13.64 -16.85
CA GLN A 240 71.80 12.79 -18.01
C GLN A 240 73.01 13.00 -18.93
N THR A 241 73.82 11.95 -19.08
CA THR A 241 74.83 11.87 -20.15
C THR A 241 74.14 11.50 -21.46
N THR A 242 74.31 12.35 -22.46
CA THR A 242 73.84 12.14 -23.83
C THR A 242 74.53 10.93 -24.48
N GLN A 243 73.75 10.03 -25.09
CA GLN A 243 74.22 9.15 -26.16
C GLN A 243 73.11 9.05 -27.22
N SER A 244 73.50 8.80 -28.46
CA SER A 244 72.78 9.24 -29.66
C SER A 244 72.20 8.10 -30.51
N ASP A 245 71.42 8.52 -31.52
CA ASP A 245 71.10 7.81 -32.77
C ASP A 245 70.22 6.55 -32.70
N TYR A 246 68.99 6.65 -33.21
CA TYR A 246 68.65 6.17 -34.56
C TYR A 246 67.21 6.59 -34.96
N ASP A 247 67.04 7.02 -36.21
CA ASP A 247 65.82 7.69 -36.70
C ASP A 247 64.61 6.77 -36.95
N ARG A 248 63.41 7.22 -36.54
CA ARG A 248 62.18 7.08 -37.35
C ARG A 248 61.01 7.96 -36.90
N GLU A 249 60.68 8.95 -37.73
CA GLU A 249 59.34 9.55 -37.92
C GLU A 249 58.84 9.16 -39.34
N PRO A 250 57.64 9.55 -39.81
CA PRO A 250 56.47 10.17 -39.16
C PRO A 250 55.28 9.17 -39.11
N ASP A 251 53.98 9.47 -38.93
CA ASP A 251 53.19 10.73 -38.90
C ASP A 251 52.11 10.70 -37.77
N ASP A 252 51.33 11.79 -37.68
CA ASP A 252 50.02 12.08 -37.02
C ASP A 252 49.15 10.93 -36.40
N GLU A 253 48.27 11.17 -35.41
CA GLU A 253 47.40 12.35 -35.22
C GLU A 253 46.95 12.56 -33.76
N HIS A 254 46.70 13.81 -33.35
CA HIS A 254 46.09 14.13 -32.05
C HIS A 254 44.59 13.78 -32.04
N VAL A 255 44.21 12.59 -31.59
CA VAL A 255 42.82 12.32 -31.19
C VAL A 255 42.60 12.70 -29.73
N ASN A 256 42.05 13.89 -29.55
CA ASN A 256 41.32 14.27 -28.35
C ASN A 256 40.09 13.34 -28.19
N ASN A 257 40.22 12.30 -27.38
CA ASN A 257 39.08 11.58 -26.82
C ASN A 257 38.80 12.05 -25.39
N ASN A 258 38.22 13.26 -25.32
CA ASN A 258 37.33 13.69 -24.25
C ASN A 258 36.12 12.73 -24.14
N THR A 259 36.36 11.50 -23.70
CA THR A 259 35.30 10.61 -23.22
C THR A 259 35.25 10.79 -21.72
N ILE A 260 34.35 11.68 -21.29
CA ILE A 260 34.01 11.86 -19.89
C ILE A 260 33.61 10.47 -19.36
N SER A 261 34.43 9.89 -18.49
CA SER A 261 34.03 8.69 -17.74
C SER A 261 33.04 9.12 -16.67
N THR A 262 31.79 9.33 -17.09
CA THR A 262 30.68 9.59 -16.19
C THR A 262 30.49 8.35 -15.34
N ARG A 263 30.93 8.40 -14.08
CA ARG A 263 30.48 7.42 -13.08
C ARG A 263 28.97 7.57 -12.95
N TYR A 264 28.26 6.62 -13.53
CA TYR A 264 26.80 6.56 -13.48
C TYR A 264 26.36 6.45 -12.01
N GLN A 265 25.50 7.35 -11.57
CA GLN A 265 24.78 7.20 -10.30
C GLN A 265 23.66 6.15 -10.48
N GLU A 266 23.06 5.72 -9.37
CA GLU A 266 22.06 4.65 -9.29
C GLU A 266 20.90 4.77 -10.30
N ASP A 267 20.52 6.01 -10.66
CA ASP A 267 19.42 6.32 -11.57
C ASP A 267 19.82 6.54 -13.06
N GLN A 268 21.10 6.38 -13.42
CA GLN A 268 21.62 6.86 -14.72
C GLN A 268 21.89 5.76 -15.78
N CYS A 269 21.64 4.48 -15.49
CA CYS A 269 21.93 3.42 -16.45
C CYS A 269 21.03 3.49 -17.71
N PRO A 270 21.53 3.14 -18.91
CA PRO A 270 20.71 3.03 -20.11
C PRO A 270 19.59 1.99 -19.96
N PHE A 271 18.53 2.11 -20.76
CA PHE A 271 17.48 1.08 -20.82
C PHE A 271 18.08 -0.30 -21.11
N GLY A 272 17.57 -1.33 -20.42
CA GLY A 272 18.11 -2.70 -20.42
C GLY A 272 19.34 -2.92 -19.51
N TYR A 273 19.79 -1.90 -18.75
CA TYR A 273 20.91 -2.05 -17.81
C TYR A 273 20.53 -1.67 -16.37
N ILE A 274 21.01 -2.43 -15.40
CA ILE A 274 20.88 -2.18 -13.96
C ILE A 274 22.23 -1.78 -13.34
N PHE A 275 22.22 -0.84 -12.40
CA PHE A 275 23.44 -0.42 -11.72
C PHE A 275 23.91 -1.48 -10.72
N ASN A 276 25.06 -2.10 -10.97
CA ASN A 276 25.66 -3.02 -10.00
C ASN A 276 26.48 -2.25 -8.96
N ILE A 277 25.90 -2.08 -7.77
CA ILE A 277 26.51 -1.38 -6.62
C ILE A 277 27.88 -1.92 -6.18
N ARG A 278 28.22 -3.19 -6.51
CA ARG A 278 29.51 -3.80 -6.14
C ARG A 278 30.60 -3.56 -7.19
N THR A 279 30.24 -3.29 -8.45
CA THR A 279 31.21 -2.98 -9.52
C THR A 279 31.17 -1.53 -9.96
N GLN A 280 30.22 -0.72 -9.46
CA GLN A 280 29.93 0.66 -9.90
C GLN A 280 29.77 0.80 -11.42
N LEU A 281 29.17 -0.22 -12.05
CA LEU A 281 28.98 -0.29 -13.50
C LEU A 281 27.55 -0.71 -13.80
N CYS A 282 26.99 -0.15 -14.87
CA CYS A 282 25.75 -0.64 -15.46
C CYS A 282 26.00 -2.03 -16.06
N GLN A 283 25.27 -3.02 -15.57
CA GLN A 283 25.29 -4.39 -16.06
C GLN A 283 24.00 -4.68 -16.80
N ASP A 284 24.13 -5.45 -17.86
CA ASP A 284 23.04 -5.91 -18.70
C ASP A 284 21.99 -6.68 -17.88
N VAL A 285 20.71 -6.42 -18.11
CA VAL A 285 19.61 -7.16 -17.48
C VAL A 285 19.19 -8.26 -18.43
N ASP A 286 19.24 -9.52 -17.99
CA ASP A 286 18.67 -10.61 -18.77
C ASP A 286 17.14 -10.58 -18.65
N GLU A 287 16.43 -9.92 -19.57
CA GLU A 287 14.96 -9.82 -19.50
C GLU A 287 14.26 -11.17 -19.70
N CYS A 288 14.96 -12.17 -20.23
CA CYS A 288 14.45 -13.53 -20.41
C CYS A 288 14.45 -14.31 -19.10
N GLU A 289 15.51 -14.22 -18.29
CA GLU A 289 15.56 -14.83 -16.95
C GLU A 289 14.79 -14.00 -15.90
N ALA A 290 14.58 -12.69 -16.13
CA ALA A 290 13.87 -11.81 -15.21
C ALA A 290 12.34 -11.76 -15.39
N ASP A 291 11.77 -12.49 -16.36
CA ASP A 291 10.35 -12.39 -16.78
C ASP A 291 9.92 -10.94 -17.15
N LEU A 292 10.85 -10.12 -17.67
CA LEU A 292 10.61 -8.72 -18.06
C LEU A 292 10.39 -8.54 -19.57
N HIS A 293 10.50 -9.61 -20.35
CA HIS A 293 10.37 -9.59 -21.81
C HIS A 293 8.90 -9.51 -22.30
N VAL A 294 8.67 -8.88 -23.46
CA VAL A 294 7.32 -8.68 -24.05
C VAL A 294 7.04 -9.65 -25.22
N CYS A 295 7.71 -10.82 -25.22
CA CYS A 295 7.57 -11.81 -26.30
C CYS A 295 6.19 -12.48 -26.28
N SER A 296 5.61 -12.70 -27.46
CA SER A 296 4.31 -13.36 -27.64
C SER A 296 4.40 -14.88 -27.45
N THR A 297 3.26 -15.52 -27.15
CA THR A 297 3.18 -16.99 -27.03
C THR A 297 3.64 -17.69 -28.32
N GLY A 298 4.83 -18.29 -28.28
CA GLY A 298 5.47 -18.98 -29.41
C GLY A 298 6.79 -18.34 -29.87
N GLU A 299 7.15 -17.17 -29.35
CA GLU A 299 8.44 -16.52 -29.58
C GLU A 299 9.49 -17.00 -28.56
N VAL A 300 10.76 -17.00 -28.96
CA VAL A 300 11.89 -17.40 -28.10
C VAL A 300 12.62 -16.13 -27.68
N CYS A 301 12.66 -15.85 -26.38
CA CYS A 301 13.44 -14.75 -25.82
C CYS A 301 14.94 -15.06 -25.96
N VAL A 302 15.73 -14.04 -26.31
CA VAL A 302 17.20 -14.10 -26.36
C VAL A 302 17.75 -12.85 -25.68
N ASN A 303 18.64 -13.03 -24.71
CA ASN A 303 19.29 -11.92 -24.03
C ASN A 303 20.24 -11.18 -24.99
N MET A 304 20.12 -9.86 -25.04
CA MET A 304 20.85 -8.95 -25.91
C MET A 304 21.27 -7.70 -25.11
N PRO A 305 22.48 -7.13 -25.33
CA PRO A 305 22.94 -5.99 -24.54
C PRO A 305 22.05 -4.74 -24.62
N GLY A 306 21.23 -4.52 -23.58
CA GLY A 306 20.24 -3.44 -23.51
C GLY A 306 18.81 -3.82 -23.96
N GLY A 307 18.50 -5.10 -24.15
CA GLY A 307 17.22 -5.65 -24.62
C GLY A 307 17.21 -6.15 -26.07
#